data_AF-A0A7H4NXL9-F1
#
_entry.id   AF-A0A7H4NXL9-F1
#
_cell.length_a   1.000
_cell.length_b   1.000
_cell.length_c   1.000
_cell.angle_alpha   90.00
_cell.angle_beta   90.00
_cell.angle_gamma   90.00
#
_symmetry.space_group_name_H-M   'P 1'
#
loop_
_entity.id
_entity.type
_entity.pdbx_description
1 polymer ?
#
loop_
_entity_poly.entity_id
_entity_poly.type
_entity_poly.pdbx_seq_one_letter_code
_entity_poly.pdbx_strand_id
1 'polypeptide(L)'
;MGPKGQLKNVRLLGPLRSVSQVEISRTDARTLGVAAPLRMSGNLKGTPGIRLVSPFGELELTSGVIVAQRHIHMSPLDALILRVAHGDRVSVAIEGDERGLIFNNVAVRVSPDMRLEMHIDTDEANAAGADGPQAFARLVGPAMNGELLQRIVETIRLPAAAARRKHGDVERGAAT
;
A
#
# COMPACT_ATOMS: atom_id res chain seq x y z
N MET A 1 5.55 17.45 7.10
CA MET A 1 4.78 18.35 7.98
C MET A 1 3.71 19.01 7.13
N GLY A 2 2.45 18.91 7.56
CA GLY A 2 1.31 19.55 6.90
C GLY A 2 0.67 20.60 7.81
N PRO A 3 -0.40 21.28 7.36
CA PRO A 3 -1.01 22.40 8.09
C PRO A 3 -1.52 22.08 9.50
N LYS A 4 -1.93 20.83 9.76
CA LYS A 4 -2.47 20.42 11.07
C LYS A 4 -1.47 19.69 11.96
N GLY A 5 -0.35 19.22 11.42
CA GLY A 5 0.56 18.39 12.19
C GLY A 5 1.74 17.83 11.41
N GLN A 6 2.43 16.88 12.04
CA GLN A 6 3.62 16.25 11.49
C GLN A 6 3.64 14.75 11.74
N LEU A 7 4.24 14.03 10.81
CA LEU A 7 4.62 12.63 10.99
C LEU A 7 6.13 12.57 11.16
N LYS A 8 6.58 11.81 12.16
CA LYS A 8 8.00 11.56 12.43
C LYS A 8 8.38 10.17 11.94
N ASN A 9 9.67 9.93 11.73
CA ASN A 9 10.22 8.62 11.33
C ASN A 9 9.61 8.07 10.03
N VAL A 10 9.31 8.97 9.07
CA VAL A 10 8.81 8.59 7.75
C VAL A 10 9.94 7.93 6.96
N ARG A 11 9.67 6.77 6.38
CA ARG A 11 10.66 5.97 5.63
C ARG A 11 10.93 6.59 4.26
N LEU A 12 12.21 6.61 3.86
CA LEU A 12 12.61 6.87 2.46
C LEU A 12 12.71 5.53 1.72
N LEU A 13 12.10 5.46 0.54
CA LEU A 13 12.18 4.29 -0.35
C LEU A 13 13.10 4.62 -1.52
N GLY A 14 14.12 3.77 -1.72
CA GLY A 14 15.05 3.86 -2.85
C GLY A 14 14.61 3.02 -4.06
N PRO A 15 15.33 3.16 -5.19
CA PRO A 15 16.35 4.18 -5.47
C PRO A 15 15.74 5.58 -5.64
N LEU A 16 16.59 6.59 -5.77
CA LEU A 16 16.16 7.94 -6.13
C LEU A 16 15.41 7.92 -7.47
N ARG A 17 14.42 8.82 -7.60
CA ARG A 17 13.58 8.97 -8.78
C ARG A 17 13.69 10.39 -9.32
N SER A 18 13.25 10.59 -10.56
CA SER A 18 13.22 11.91 -11.21
C SER A 18 12.24 12.90 -10.58
N VAL A 19 11.22 12.41 -9.87
CA VAL A 19 10.21 13.22 -9.19
C VAL A 19 9.99 12.69 -7.78
N SER A 20 10.00 13.60 -6.79
CA SER A 20 9.68 13.28 -5.40
C SER A 20 8.20 12.95 -5.24
N GLN A 21 7.91 11.88 -4.51
CA GLN A 21 6.55 11.43 -4.22
C GLN A 21 6.43 11.06 -2.75
N VAL A 22 5.29 11.41 -2.16
CA VAL A 22 4.97 11.11 -0.76
C VAL A 22 3.66 10.31 -0.74
N GLU A 23 3.76 9.06 -0.30
CA GLU A 23 2.61 8.17 -0.14
C GLU A 23 2.22 8.12 1.34
N ILE A 24 0.95 8.41 1.64
CA ILE A 24 0.41 8.43 3.00
C ILE A 24 -0.91 7.68 3.07
N SER A 25 -1.31 7.19 4.25
CA SER A 25 -2.66 6.64 4.42
C SER A 25 -3.72 7.76 4.52
N ARG A 26 -5.00 7.41 4.48
CA ARG A 26 -6.07 8.40 4.73
C ARG A 26 -6.03 8.93 6.16
N THR A 27 -5.66 8.09 7.12
CA THR A 27 -5.46 8.49 8.51
C THR A 27 -4.33 9.52 8.62
N ASP A 28 -3.19 9.28 7.96
CA ASP A 28 -2.09 10.23 7.91
C ASP A 28 -2.47 11.56 7.28
N ALA A 29 -3.23 11.52 6.17
CA ALA A 29 -3.71 12.73 5.49
C ALA A 29 -4.55 13.62 6.42
N ARG A 30 -5.42 13.02 7.25
CA ARG A 30 -6.19 13.75 8.27
C ARG A 30 -5.29 14.36 9.34
N THR A 31 -4.33 13.58 9.86
CA THR A 31 -3.35 14.04 10.87
C THR A 31 -2.53 15.22 10.37
N LEU A 32 -2.09 15.17 9.12
CA LEU A 32 -1.31 16.23 8.48
C LEU A 32 -2.17 17.44 8.06
N GLY A 33 -3.48 17.25 7.87
CA GLY A 33 -4.37 18.26 7.32
C GLY A 33 -4.15 18.48 5.82
N VAL A 34 -3.77 17.43 5.08
CA VAL A 34 -3.51 17.48 3.65
C VAL A 34 -4.62 16.75 2.91
N ALA A 35 -5.23 17.41 1.92
CA ALA A 35 -6.26 16.81 1.06
C ALA A 35 -5.63 15.93 -0.04
N ALA A 36 -4.92 14.88 0.35
CA ALA A 36 -4.22 13.99 -0.58
C ALA A 36 -5.23 13.11 -1.39
N PRO A 37 -5.20 13.12 -2.72
CA PRO A 37 -6.08 12.30 -3.53
C PRO A 37 -5.61 10.83 -3.58
N LEU A 38 -6.56 9.90 -3.79
CA LEU A 38 -6.27 8.50 -4.07
C LEU A 38 -5.69 8.35 -5.48
N ARG A 39 -4.46 7.87 -5.63
CA ARG A 39 -3.76 7.78 -6.93
C ARG A 39 -2.85 6.58 -7.03
N MET A 40 -2.60 6.16 -8.27
CA MET A 40 -1.48 5.28 -8.60
C MET A 40 -0.15 6.04 -8.51
N SER A 41 0.89 5.34 -8.06
CA SER A 41 2.27 5.85 -8.04
C SER A 41 2.66 6.41 -9.43
N GLY A 42 3.20 7.63 -9.45
CA GLY A 42 3.53 8.40 -10.66
C GLY A 42 2.44 9.38 -11.14
N ASN A 43 1.18 9.23 -10.71
CA ASN A 43 0.10 10.14 -11.11
C ASN A 43 -0.02 11.34 -10.15
N LEU A 44 0.90 12.30 -10.32
CA LEU A 44 1.10 13.41 -9.40
C LEU A 44 0.49 14.75 -9.84
N LYS A 45 -0.11 14.82 -11.02
CA LYS A 45 -0.71 16.07 -11.52
C LYS A 45 -1.84 16.53 -10.59
N GLY A 46 -1.78 17.81 -10.20
CA GLY A 46 -2.76 18.46 -9.33
C GLY A 46 -2.81 17.90 -7.91
N THR A 47 -1.75 17.22 -7.47
CA THR A 47 -1.64 16.76 -6.08
C THR A 47 -1.15 17.89 -5.17
N PRO A 48 -1.53 17.89 -3.89
CA PRO A 48 -1.02 18.88 -2.95
C PRO A 48 0.46 18.65 -2.65
N GLY A 49 1.07 19.70 -2.11
CA GLY A 49 2.42 19.71 -1.58
C GLY A 49 2.52 19.26 -0.11
N ILE A 50 3.76 19.20 0.38
CA ILE A 50 4.08 19.00 1.80
C ILE A 50 5.51 19.46 2.09
N ARG A 51 5.75 19.90 3.33
CA ARG A 51 7.10 20.16 3.81
C ARG A 51 7.79 18.88 4.28
N LEU A 52 8.96 18.59 3.72
CA LEU A 52 9.87 17.55 4.17
C LEU A 52 10.93 18.16 5.09
N VAL A 53 11.19 17.52 6.23
CA VAL A 53 12.13 18.04 7.23
C VAL A 53 13.04 16.90 7.67
N SER A 54 14.34 17.19 7.71
CA SER A 54 15.39 16.31 8.23
C SER A 54 16.32 17.10 9.15
N PRO A 55 17.20 16.44 9.92
CA PRO A 55 18.22 17.13 10.70
C PRO A 55 19.17 18.01 9.88
N PHE A 56 19.27 17.77 8.57
CA PHE A 56 20.21 18.45 7.67
C PHE A 56 19.56 19.54 6.81
N GLY A 57 18.23 19.73 6.91
CA GLY A 57 17.51 20.73 6.14
C GLY A 57 16.05 20.40 5.90
N GLU A 58 15.35 21.36 5.30
CA GLU A 58 13.95 21.26 4.90
C GLU A 58 13.76 21.54 3.41
N LEU A 59 12.71 20.96 2.84
CA LEU A 59 12.30 21.14 1.46
C LEU A 59 10.78 21.24 1.38
N GLU A 60 10.26 22.31 0.79
CA GLU A 60 8.84 22.41 0.47
C GLU A 60 8.58 21.77 -0.89
N LEU A 61 7.80 20.69 -0.91
CA LEU A 61 7.24 20.17 -2.16
C LEU A 61 5.95 20.91 -2.47
N THR A 62 5.82 21.44 -3.68
CA THR A 62 4.59 22.11 -4.15
C THR A 62 3.53 21.13 -4.66
N SER A 63 3.93 19.89 -4.96
CA SER A 63 3.06 18.77 -5.35
C SER A 63 3.75 17.44 -5.02
N GLY A 64 3.02 16.33 -5.15
CA GLY A 64 3.57 14.98 -5.04
C GLY A 64 2.99 14.12 -3.91
N VAL A 65 2.01 14.62 -3.15
CA VAL A 65 1.41 13.87 -2.03
C VAL A 65 0.15 13.13 -2.48
N ILE A 66 0.11 11.83 -2.24
CA ILE A 66 -1.02 10.97 -2.58
C ILE A 66 -1.39 10.01 -1.44
N VAL A 67 -2.64 9.57 -1.44
CA VAL A 67 -3.01 8.29 -0.83
C VAL A 67 -2.77 7.21 -1.88
N ALA A 68 -1.96 6.21 -1.54
CA ALA A 68 -1.60 5.15 -2.47
C ALA A 68 -2.84 4.30 -2.80
N GLN A 69 -3.15 4.16 -4.09
CA GLN A 69 -4.20 3.26 -4.55
C GLN A 69 -3.68 1.82 -4.54
N ARG A 70 -4.43 0.91 -3.91
CA ARG A 70 -4.11 -0.52 -3.90
C ARG A 70 -3.94 -1.12 -5.29
N HIS A 71 -2.93 -1.95 -5.44
CA HIS A 71 -2.61 -2.60 -6.71
C HIS A 71 -1.79 -3.87 -6.51
N ILE A 72 -1.73 -4.71 -7.54
CA ILE A 72 -0.85 -5.87 -7.58
C ILE A 72 0.21 -5.63 -8.65
N HIS A 73 1.48 -5.80 -8.27
CA HIS A 73 2.59 -5.94 -9.20
C HIS A 73 2.66 -7.39 -9.68
N MET A 74 2.91 -7.58 -10.97
CA MET A 74 3.03 -8.89 -11.61
C MET A 74 4.12 -8.87 -12.68
N SER A 75 4.86 -9.96 -12.83
CA SER A 75 5.61 -10.20 -14.07
C SER A 75 4.66 -10.60 -15.21
N PRO A 76 5.08 -10.54 -16.48
CA PRO A 76 4.26 -11.04 -17.59
C PRO A 76 3.88 -12.53 -17.44
N LEU A 77 4.73 -13.35 -16.83
CA LEU A 77 4.45 -14.75 -16.55
C LEU A 77 3.35 -14.91 -15.49
N ASP A 78 3.45 -14.16 -14.39
CA ASP A 78 2.41 -14.18 -13.33
C ASP A 78 1.05 -13.77 -13.90
N ALA A 79 1.03 -12.70 -14.72
CA ALA A 79 -0.18 -12.22 -15.37
C ALA A 79 -0.80 -13.27 -16.30
N LEU A 80 0.03 -14.00 -17.06
CA LEU A 80 -0.42 -15.10 -17.91
C LEU A 80 -1.00 -16.26 -17.09
N ILE A 81 -0.32 -16.69 -16.03
CA ILE A 81 -0.76 -17.79 -15.15
C ILE A 81 -2.09 -17.43 -14.49
N LEU A 82 -2.19 -16.21 -13.96
CA LEU A 82 -3.37 -15.70 -13.26
C LEU A 82 -4.46 -15.20 -14.22
N ARG A 83 -4.21 -15.23 -15.54
CA ARG A 83 -5.13 -14.85 -16.62
C ARG A 83 -5.69 -13.43 -16.47
N VAL A 84 -4.80 -12.49 -16.16
CA VAL A 84 -5.10 -11.05 -16.06
C VAL A 84 -4.13 -10.27 -16.95
N ALA A 85 -4.52 -9.05 -17.32
CA ALA A 85 -3.72 -8.14 -18.12
C ALA A 85 -3.35 -6.86 -17.35
N HIS A 86 -2.36 -6.14 -17.86
CA HIS A 86 -2.05 -4.81 -17.37
C HIS A 86 -3.26 -3.88 -17.50
N GLY A 87 -3.60 -3.17 -16.42
CA GLY A 87 -4.72 -2.24 -16.39
C GLY A 87 -6.05 -2.85 -15.93
N ASP A 88 -6.12 -4.17 -15.79
CA ASP A 88 -7.30 -4.84 -15.27
C ASP A 88 -7.61 -4.40 -13.83
N ARG A 89 -8.90 -4.54 -13.47
CA ARG A 89 -9.38 -4.39 -12.10
C ARG A 89 -9.90 -5.73 -11.60
N VAL A 90 -9.33 -6.20 -10.51
CA VAL A 90 -9.67 -7.50 -9.92
C VAL A 90 -10.19 -7.35 -8.49
N SER A 91 -10.77 -8.42 -7.97
CA SER A 91 -11.10 -8.56 -6.56
C SER A 91 -10.10 -9.51 -5.90
N VAL A 92 -9.67 -9.18 -4.68
CA VAL A 92 -8.66 -9.94 -3.94
C VAL A 92 -9.19 -10.23 -2.55
N ALA A 93 -9.28 -11.50 -2.20
CA ALA A 93 -9.57 -11.95 -0.84
C ALA A 93 -8.27 -11.94 -0.04
N ILE A 94 -8.32 -11.34 1.16
CA ILE A 94 -7.31 -11.50 2.19
C ILE A 94 -7.87 -12.48 3.22
N GLU A 95 -7.12 -13.55 3.48
CA GLU A 95 -7.51 -14.68 4.33
C GLU A 95 -6.41 -14.95 5.37
N GLY A 96 -6.73 -15.76 6.39
CA GLY A 96 -5.80 -16.16 7.45
C GLY A 96 -6.05 -15.52 8.83
N ASP A 97 -6.93 -14.53 8.91
CA ASP A 97 -7.31 -13.86 10.16
C ASP A 97 -8.84 -13.65 10.22
N GLU A 98 -9.40 -13.41 11.42
CA GLU A 98 -10.84 -13.12 11.60
C GLU A 98 -11.27 -11.82 10.89
N ARG A 99 -10.32 -10.93 10.58
CA ARG A 99 -10.54 -9.72 9.78
C ARG A 99 -10.52 -9.95 8.27
N GLY A 100 -10.52 -11.19 7.81
CA GLY A 100 -10.53 -11.54 6.39
C GLY A 100 -11.62 -10.79 5.62
N LEU A 101 -11.27 -10.29 4.43
CA LEU A 101 -12.16 -9.46 3.61
C LEU A 101 -11.79 -9.52 2.13
N ILE A 102 -12.66 -8.96 1.28
CA ILE A 102 -12.42 -8.85 -0.16
C ILE A 102 -12.22 -7.38 -0.53
N PHE A 103 -11.03 -7.06 -1.02
CA PHE A 103 -10.77 -5.80 -1.71
C PHE A 103 -11.24 -5.88 -3.15
N ASN A 104 -12.30 -5.15 -3.49
CA ASN A 104 -12.69 -4.95 -4.89
C ASN A 104 -11.79 -3.92 -5.58
N ASN A 105 -11.87 -3.83 -6.91
CA ASN A 105 -11.27 -2.72 -7.66
C ASN A 105 -9.75 -2.57 -7.43
N VAL A 106 -9.01 -3.68 -7.33
CA VAL A 106 -7.55 -3.69 -7.21
C VAL A 106 -6.93 -3.61 -8.60
N ALA A 107 -6.05 -2.64 -8.84
CA ALA A 107 -5.44 -2.45 -10.15
C ALA A 107 -4.31 -3.46 -10.42
N VAL A 108 -4.22 -3.99 -11.63
CA VAL A 108 -3.12 -4.89 -12.05
C VAL A 108 -2.04 -4.11 -12.80
N ARG A 109 -0.80 -4.19 -12.32
CA ARG A 109 0.39 -3.61 -12.95
C ARG A 109 1.33 -4.72 -13.40
N VAL A 110 1.57 -4.82 -14.70
CA VAL A 110 2.45 -5.84 -15.28
C VAL A 110 3.70 -5.17 -15.83
N SER A 111 4.87 -5.66 -15.45
CA SER A 111 6.17 -5.26 -16.01
C SER A 111 7.20 -6.37 -15.82
N PRO A 112 8.19 -6.55 -16.72
CA PRO A 112 9.29 -7.50 -16.51
C PRO A 112 10.07 -7.28 -15.20
N ASP A 113 10.12 -6.05 -14.69
CA ASP A 113 10.83 -5.70 -13.45
C ASP A 113 9.98 -5.88 -12.17
N MET A 114 8.75 -6.36 -12.31
CA MET A 114 7.81 -6.53 -11.20
C MET A 114 7.78 -7.99 -10.73
N ARG A 115 7.55 -8.17 -9.43
CA ARG A 115 7.30 -9.45 -8.80
C ARG A 115 5.86 -9.50 -8.32
N LEU A 116 5.28 -10.71 -8.25
CA LEU A 116 3.94 -10.92 -7.71
C LEU A 116 3.85 -10.44 -6.26
N GLU A 117 3.24 -9.28 -6.05
CA GLU A 117 3.10 -8.64 -4.75
C GLU A 117 1.90 -7.69 -4.74
N MET A 118 1.06 -7.78 -3.71
CA MET A 118 -0.05 -6.84 -3.51
C MET A 118 0.39 -5.68 -2.61
N HIS A 119 0.23 -4.45 -3.10
CA HIS A 119 0.58 -3.23 -2.41
C HIS A 119 -0.70 -2.59 -1.86
N ILE A 120 -0.78 -2.47 -0.55
CA ILE A 120 -1.86 -1.82 0.22
C ILE A 120 -1.24 -0.88 1.25
N ASP A 121 -1.98 0.15 1.66
CA ASP A 121 -1.53 1.05 2.72
C ASP A 121 -1.76 0.47 4.13
N THR A 122 -1.25 1.17 5.16
CA THR A 122 -1.40 0.73 6.55
C THR A 122 -2.85 0.71 7.04
N ASP A 123 -3.72 1.61 6.56
CA ASP A 123 -5.14 1.61 6.94
C ASP A 123 -5.82 0.35 6.38
N GLU A 124 -5.55 0.02 5.12
CA GLU A 124 -6.05 -1.18 4.44
C GLU A 124 -5.51 -2.46 5.06
N ALA A 125 -4.21 -2.52 5.35
CA ALA A 125 -3.60 -3.68 5.98
C ALA A 125 -4.19 -3.96 7.37
N ASN A 126 -4.33 -2.92 8.20
CA ASN A 126 -4.96 -3.04 9.51
C ASN A 126 -6.41 -3.50 9.37
N ALA A 127 -7.17 -2.97 8.40
CA ALA A 127 -8.56 -3.34 8.18
C ALA A 127 -8.73 -4.84 7.86
N ALA A 128 -7.78 -5.42 7.13
CA ALA A 128 -7.81 -6.79 6.63
C ALA A 128 -7.04 -7.81 7.49
N GLY A 129 -6.39 -7.39 8.59
CA GLY A 129 -5.50 -8.27 9.37
C GLY A 129 -4.30 -8.79 8.56
N ALA A 130 -3.83 -7.99 7.60
CA ALA A 130 -2.84 -8.40 6.58
C ALA A 130 -1.40 -8.47 7.09
N ASP A 131 -1.17 -8.26 8.38
CA ASP A 131 0.14 -8.22 9.02
C ASP A 131 0.50 -9.47 9.83
N GLY A 132 -0.46 -10.38 9.98
CA GLY A 132 -0.21 -11.70 10.54
C GLY A 132 0.64 -12.56 9.60
N PRO A 133 1.55 -13.41 10.12
CA PRO A 133 2.36 -14.32 9.31
C PRO A 133 1.52 -15.33 8.50
N GLN A 134 0.29 -15.58 8.92
CA GLN A 134 -0.67 -16.45 8.26
C GLN A 134 -1.49 -15.75 7.18
N ALA A 135 -1.37 -14.42 7.04
CA ALA A 135 -2.16 -13.67 6.07
C ALA A 135 -1.70 -14.00 4.63
N PHE A 136 -2.66 -14.35 3.77
CA PHE A 136 -2.41 -14.59 2.36
C PHE A 136 -3.49 -13.97 1.48
N ALA A 137 -3.12 -13.66 0.24
CA ALA A 137 -4.02 -13.05 -0.73
C ALA A 137 -4.31 -14.00 -1.90
N ARG A 138 -5.57 -14.00 -2.36
CA ARG A 138 -6.07 -14.81 -3.47
C ARG A 138 -6.93 -13.98 -4.40
N LEU A 139 -6.74 -14.12 -5.71
CA LEU A 139 -7.65 -13.52 -6.68
C LEU A 139 -9.04 -14.18 -6.56
N VAL A 140 -10.08 -13.35 -6.52
CA VAL A 140 -11.46 -13.79 -6.61
C VAL A 140 -11.82 -13.85 -8.08
N GLY A 141 -11.76 -15.05 -8.66
CA GLY A 141 -12.24 -15.29 -10.02
C GLY A 141 -13.77 -15.18 -10.10
N PRO A 142 -14.36 -15.01 -11.31
CA PRO A 142 -15.76 -15.33 -11.49
C PRO A 142 -15.98 -16.76 -11.02
N ALA A 143 -17.06 -17.02 -10.28
CA ALA A 143 -17.42 -18.36 -9.86
C ALA A 143 -17.52 -19.26 -11.10
N MET A 144 -16.46 -20.01 -11.38
CA MET A 144 -16.49 -21.05 -12.40
C MET A 144 -17.30 -22.18 -11.78
N ASN A 145 -18.42 -22.52 -12.43
CA ASN A 145 -19.28 -23.62 -12.04
C ASN A 145 -18.42 -24.87 -11.76
N GLY A 146 -18.76 -25.54 -10.66
CA GLY A 146 -17.97 -26.62 -10.06
C GLY A 146 -17.55 -27.69 -11.06
N GLU A 147 -16.26 -28.05 -10.98
CA GLU A 147 -15.61 -29.33 -11.36
C GLU A 147 -14.17 -29.16 -11.87
N LEU A 148 -13.67 -27.92 -12.02
CA LEU A 148 -12.27 -27.67 -12.42
C LEU A 148 -11.50 -26.71 -11.48
N LEU A 149 -11.79 -26.77 -10.18
CA LEU A 149 -11.16 -25.91 -9.16
C LEU A 149 -10.46 -26.73 -8.08
N GLN A 150 -9.50 -27.57 -8.48
CA GLN A 150 -8.36 -27.86 -7.61
C GLN A 150 -7.10 -27.83 -8.45
N ARG A 151 -6.09 -27.08 -7.98
CA ARG A 151 -4.77 -26.83 -8.57
C ARG A 151 -4.66 -25.60 -9.46
N ILE A 152 -4.73 -24.43 -8.83
CA ILE A 152 -3.61 -23.49 -8.65
C ILE A 152 -4.14 -22.48 -7.60
N VAL A 153 -3.88 -22.73 -6.32
CA VAL A 153 -4.03 -21.70 -5.28
C VAL A 153 -2.67 -21.04 -5.20
N GLU A 154 -2.46 -19.99 -5.98
CA GLU A 154 -1.26 -19.18 -5.88
C GLU A 154 -1.46 -18.11 -4.81
N THR A 155 -0.64 -18.22 -3.76
CA THR A 155 -0.60 -17.25 -2.68
C THR A 155 0.12 -15.99 -3.16
N ILE A 156 -0.61 -14.88 -3.28
CA ILE A 156 0.01 -13.56 -3.45
C ILE A 156 0.58 -13.16 -2.09
N ARG A 157 1.88 -12.88 -2.03
CA ARG A 157 2.52 -12.38 -0.81
C ARG A 157 2.05 -10.97 -0.50
N LEU A 158 1.75 -10.73 0.78
CA LEU A 158 1.52 -9.41 1.34
C LEU A 158 2.85 -8.87 1.90
N PRO A 159 3.14 -7.57 1.76
CA PRO A 159 4.37 -7.00 2.29
C PRO A 159 4.35 -7.05 3.83
N ALA A 160 5.36 -7.70 4.42
CA ALA A 160 5.54 -7.84 5.86
C ALA A 160 5.66 -6.50 6.64
N ALA A 161 5.75 -5.38 5.93
CA ALA A 161 6.02 -4.05 6.48
C ALA A 161 4.79 -3.15 6.63
N ALA A 162 3.60 -3.55 6.14
CA ALA A 162 2.45 -2.64 6.10
C ALA A 162 1.93 -2.19 7.48
N ALA A 163 2.19 -2.95 8.55
CA ALA A 163 1.63 -2.68 9.89
C ALA A 163 2.59 -2.14 10.96
N ARG A 164 3.90 -2.02 10.71
CA ARG A 164 4.82 -1.58 11.78
C ARG A 164 5.01 -0.07 11.79
N ARG A 165 4.07 0.67 12.37
CA ARG A 165 4.41 1.85 13.19
C ARG A 165 4.46 1.42 14.64
N LYS A 166 5.65 1.06 15.14
CA LYS A 166 5.88 1.01 16.59
C LYS A 166 5.77 2.45 17.11
N HIS A 167 4.63 2.80 17.70
CA HIS A 167 4.61 3.90 18.66
C HIS A 167 5.41 3.43 19.88
N GLY A 168 6.49 4.14 20.20
CA GLY A 168 7.23 3.90 21.43
C GLY A 168 6.35 4.26 22.61
N ASP A 169 6.20 3.31 23.53
CA ASP A 169 5.60 3.52 24.82
C ASP A 169 6.34 4.65 25.55
N VAL A 170 5.56 5.65 25.96
CA VAL A 170 5.98 6.64 26.95
C VAL A 170 5.84 5.94 28.31
N GLU A 171 6.89 5.24 28.75
CA GLU A 171 7.03 4.98 30.18
C GLU A 171 7.65 6.20 30.84
N ARG A 172 6.82 6.85 31.66
CA ARG A 172 7.24 7.85 32.64
C ARG A 172 8.05 7.15 33.72
N GLY A 173 9.37 7.30 33.69
CA GLY A 173 10.23 7.07 34.85
C GLY A 173 10.38 8.38 35.62
N ALA A 174 9.74 8.47 36.77
CA ALA A 174 9.81 9.61 37.67
C ALA A 174 11.26 9.84 38.15
N ALA A 175 11.64 11.11 38.17
CA ALA A 175 12.79 11.58 38.95
C ALA A 175 12.41 11.60 40.43
N THR A 176 13.19 10.90 41.24
CA THR A 176 13.55 11.26 42.63
C THR A 176 14.98 10.82 42.85
#